data_AF-A0A822H152-F1
#
_entry.id   AF-A0A822H152-F1
#
_cell.length_a   1.000
_cell.length_b   1.000
_cell.length_c   1.000
_cell.angle_alpha   90.00
_cell.angle_beta   90.00
_cell.angle_gamma   90.00
#
_symmetry.space_group_name_H-M   'P 1'
#
loop_
_entity.id
_entity.type
_entity.pdbx_description
1 polymer ?
#
loop_
_entity_poly.entity_id
_entity_poly.type
_entity_poly.pdbx_seq_one_letter_code
_entity_poly.pdbx_strand_id
1 'polypeptide(L)'
;VTLVTNDDYALGALVLAQSIHLVGTKRNLVVLVSNNLSDLLKRTLETSFDEVILVDEFDSNDNEHLRLLSRPELGITFTKINCWLLEKYSKCVFLDSDCFVLRQIDDLFEREEFSAAHDAGWPDCFNSGVFVYRPSKETFIKLMLFASEKNASFD
;
A
#
# COMPACT_ATOMS: atom_id res chain seq x y z
N VAL A 1 4.39 5.50 0.25
CA VAL A 1 4.20 4.13 0.77
C VAL A 1 3.98 3.21 -0.41
N THR A 2 4.62 2.04 -0.43
CA THR A 2 4.39 0.97 -1.42
C THR A 2 4.22 -0.37 -0.71
N LEU A 3 3.74 -1.39 -1.42
CA LEU A 3 3.60 -2.76 -0.92
C LEU A 3 4.43 -3.73 -1.76
N VAL A 4 5.04 -4.73 -1.12
CA VAL A 4 5.72 -5.85 -1.76
C VAL A 4 5.24 -7.15 -1.10
N THR A 5 4.63 -8.02 -1.90
CA THR A 5 4.10 -9.31 -1.42
C THR A 5 4.93 -10.53 -1.85
N ASN A 6 5.86 -10.34 -2.79
CA ASN A 6 6.77 -11.37 -3.27
C ASN A 6 8.05 -10.76 -3.88
N ASP A 7 9.00 -11.61 -4.24
CA ASP A 7 10.31 -11.22 -4.77
C ASP A 7 10.21 -10.45 -6.11
N ASP A 8 9.24 -10.75 -6.97
CA ASP A 8 9.07 -10.05 -8.26
C ASP A 8 8.62 -8.59 -8.06
N TYR A 9 7.66 -8.37 -7.17
CA TYR A 9 7.22 -7.02 -6.81
C TYR A 9 8.31 -6.23 -6.07
N ALA A 10 9.26 -6.91 -5.41
CA ALA A 10 10.38 -6.24 -4.76
C ALA A 10 11.26 -5.50 -5.78
N LEU A 11 11.46 -6.10 -6.96
CA LEU A 11 12.22 -5.45 -8.04
C LEU A 11 11.52 -4.16 -8.50
N GLY A 12 10.20 -4.20 -8.67
CA GLY A 12 9.40 -3.01 -8.98
C GLY A 12 9.53 -1.93 -7.90
N ALA A 13 9.40 -2.31 -6.63
CA ALA A 13 9.54 -1.38 -5.51
C ALA A 13 10.93 -0.74 -5.43
N LEU A 14 12.01 -1.48 -5.74
CA LEU A 14 13.37 -0.93 -5.81
C LEU A 14 13.50 0.10 -6.95
N VAL A 15 12.93 -0.19 -8.12
CA VAL A 15 12.91 0.75 -9.24
C VAL A 15 12.09 2.00 -8.90
N LEU A 16 10.94 1.82 -8.25
CA LEU A 16 10.09 2.91 -7.77
C LEU A 16 10.85 3.80 -6.78
N ALA A 17 11.48 3.22 -5.76
CA ALA A 17 12.29 3.94 -4.79
C ALA A 17 13.39 4.76 -5.47
N GLN A 18 14.12 4.14 -6.39
CA GLN A 18 15.17 4.84 -7.14
C GLN A 18 14.61 6.00 -7.96
N SER A 19 13.46 5.82 -8.64
CA SER A 19 12.82 6.89 -9.42
C SER A 19 12.40 8.08 -8.55
N ILE A 20 11.90 7.80 -7.34
CA ILE A 20 11.51 8.81 -6.35
C ILE A 20 12.73 9.58 -5.81
N HIS A 21 13.82 8.88 -5.52
CA HIS A 21 15.08 9.50 -5.09
C HIS A 21 15.67 10.40 -6.17
N LEU A 22 15.61 9.98 -7.44
CA LEU A 22 16.13 10.76 -8.57
C LEU A 22 15.38 12.08 -8.79
N VAL A 23 14.07 12.13 -8.50
CA VAL A 23 13.28 13.37 -8.59
C VAL A 23 13.37 14.23 -7.33
N GLY A 24 14.16 13.80 -6.33
CA GLY A 24 14.52 14.60 -5.16
C GLY A 24 13.38 14.84 -4.17
N THR A 25 12.55 13.82 -3.91
CA THR A 25 11.54 13.94 -2.84
C THR A 25 12.18 14.24 -1.49
N LYS A 26 11.46 14.97 -0.63
CA LYS A 26 11.87 15.23 0.76
C LYS A 26 11.07 14.40 1.76
N ARG A 27 10.27 13.44 1.29
CA ARG A 27 9.35 12.64 2.09
C ARG A 27 9.97 11.29 2.37
N ASN A 28 9.59 10.67 3.50
CA ASN A 28 10.05 9.34 3.83
C ASN A 28 9.44 8.30 2.87
N LEU A 29 10.26 7.37 2.42
CA LEU A 29 9.87 6.21 1.65
C LEU A 29 9.65 5.03 2.60
N VAL A 30 8.44 4.48 2.57
CA VAL A 30 8.03 3.33 3.39
C VAL A 30 7.57 2.21 2.47
N VAL A 31 8.04 0.99 2.72
CA VAL A 31 7.57 -0.22 2.06
C VAL A 31 6.95 -1.17 3.08
N LEU A 32 5.74 -1.63 2.78
CA LEU A 32 5.11 -2.76 3.46
C LEU A 32 5.58 -4.05 2.80
N VAL A 33 5.98 -5.04 3.59
CA VAL A 33 6.49 -6.32 3.10
C VAL A 33 5.72 -7.47 3.70
N SER A 34 5.39 -8.50 2.91
CA SER A 34 4.84 -9.75 3.44
C SER A 34 5.94 -10.69 3.96
N ASN A 35 5.54 -11.76 4.65
CA ASN A 35 6.47 -12.75 5.20
C ASN A 35 7.29 -13.49 4.13
N ASN A 36 6.82 -13.53 2.88
CA ASN A 36 7.31 -14.41 1.81
C ASN A 36 8.50 -13.87 1.00
N LEU A 37 9.19 -12.84 1.50
CA LEU A 37 10.35 -12.25 0.84
C LEU A 37 11.67 -12.90 1.26
N SER A 38 12.56 -13.11 0.28
CA SER A 38 13.92 -13.56 0.56
C SER A 38 14.71 -12.54 1.39
N ASP A 39 15.58 -13.02 2.28
CA ASP A 39 16.40 -12.17 3.16
C ASP A 39 17.28 -11.20 2.38
N LEU A 40 17.74 -11.60 1.20
CA LEU A 40 18.52 -10.75 0.30
C LEU A 40 17.71 -9.53 -0.14
N LEU A 41 16.46 -9.73 -0.57
CA LEU A 41 15.60 -8.64 -1.01
C LEU A 41 15.14 -7.77 0.15
N LYS A 42 14.84 -8.36 1.32
CA LYS A 42 14.55 -7.59 2.54
C LYS A 42 15.68 -6.60 2.86
N ARG A 43 16.94 -7.07 2.88
CA ARG A 43 18.11 -6.21 3.09
C ARG A 43 18.29 -5.16 2.00
N THR A 44 17.94 -5.49 0.76
CA THR A 44 18.03 -4.54 -0.36
C THR A 44 16.95 -3.46 -0.29
N LEU A 45 15.76 -3.81 0.21
CA LEU A 45 14.71 -2.84 0.50
C LEU A 45 15.13 -1.93 1.67
N GLU A 46 15.74 -2.48 2.72
CA GLU A 46 16.26 -1.70 3.86
C GLU A 46 17.33 -0.66 3.48
N THR A 47 18.04 -0.85 2.36
CA THR A 47 18.99 0.16 1.86
C THR A 47 18.36 1.23 0.98
N SER A 48 17.17 0.96 0.44
CA SER A 48 16.50 1.83 -0.55
C SER A 48 15.33 2.63 0.03
N PHE A 49 14.74 2.14 1.12
CA PHE A 49 13.62 2.74 1.83
C PHE A 49 14.05 3.23 3.20
N ASP A 50 13.45 4.33 3.67
CA ASP A 50 13.67 4.82 5.04
C ASP A 50 13.08 3.87 6.08
N GLU A 51 12.06 3.09 5.69
CA GLU A 51 11.42 2.12 6.55
C GLU A 51 10.86 0.92 5.79
N VAL A 52 11.11 -0.28 6.33
CA VAL A 52 10.56 -1.55 5.86
C VAL A 52 9.69 -2.13 6.98
N ILE A 53 8.40 -2.30 6.71
CA ILE A 53 7.40 -2.73 7.71
C ILE A 53 6.86 -4.09 7.31
N LEU A 54 7.10 -5.10 8.15
CA LEU A 54 6.50 -6.41 7.98
C LEU A 54 5.01 -6.36 8.31
N VAL A 55 4.19 -6.79 7.36
CA VAL A 55 2.74 -6.96 7.53
C VAL A 55 2.46 -8.46 7.48
N ASP A 56 1.96 -9.00 8.59
CA ASP A 56 1.57 -10.40 8.65
C ASP A 56 0.20 -10.59 7.99
N GLU A 57 0.18 -11.30 6.87
CA GLU A 57 -1.04 -11.64 6.13
C GLU A 57 -1.93 -12.63 6.91
N PHE A 58 -1.40 -13.25 7.98
CA PHE A 58 -2.04 -14.37 8.69
C PHE A 58 -1.95 -14.28 10.22
N ASP A 59 -1.94 -13.08 10.83
CA ASP A 59 -2.03 -13.00 12.29
C ASP A 59 -3.40 -13.54 12.76
N SER A 60 -3.40 -14.82 13.07
CA SER A 60 -4.56 -15.71 13.23
C SER A 60 -5.25 -15.57 14.58
N ASN A 61 -4.79 -14.62 15.39
CA ASN A 61 -5.37 -14.28 16.69
C ASN A 61 -6.49 -13.23 16.60
N ASP A 62 -6.67 -12.55 15.46
CA ASP A 62 -7.79 -11.63 15.29
C ASP A 62 -9.03 -12.36 14.74
N ASN A 63 -10.12 -12.35 15.51
CA ASN A 63 -11.41 -12.90 15.07
C ASN A 63 -11.94 -12.26 13.78
N GLU A 64 -11.44 -11.07 13.41
CA GLU A 64 -11.69 -10.45 12.11
C GLU A 64 -10.95 -11.17 10.97
N HIS A 65 -9.70 -11.59 11.17
CA HIS A 65 -8.94 -12.42 10.20
C HIS A 65 -9.64 -13.74 9.86
N LEU A 66 -10.33 -14.35 10.82
CA LEU A 66 -11.10 -15.58 10.60
C LEU A 66 -12.28 -15.40 9.63
N ARG A 67 -12.86 -14.19 9.52
CA ARG A 67 -13.87 -13.88 8.48
C ARG A 67 -13.22 -13.66 7.12
N LEU A 68 -11.98 -13.19 7.09
CA LEU A 68 -11.20 -12.95 5.86
C LEU A 68 -10.75 -14.26 5.20
N LEU A 69 -10.61 -15.35 5.95
CA LEU A 69 -10.44 -16.72 5.41
C LEU A 69 -11.60 -17.17 4.51
N SER A 70 -12.74 -16.50 4.53
CA SER A 70 -13.86 -16.78 3.61
C SER A 70 -13.66 -16.21 2.20
N ARG A 71 -12.63 -15.36 1.99
CA ARG A 71 -12.31 -14.69 0.72
C ARG A 71 -10.79 -14.68 0.45
N PRO A 72 -10.16 -15.84 0.18
CA PRO A 72 -8.71 -15.94 -0.01
C PRO A 72 -8.19 -15.13 -1.20
N GLU A 73 -9.04 -14.80 -2.17
CA GLU A 73 -8.71 -13.98 -3.34
C GLU A 73 -8.32 -12.53 -2.98
N LEU A 74 -8.72 -12.03 -1.81
CA LEU A 74 -8.48 -10.65 -1.39
C LEU A 74 -7.21 -10.48 -0.53
N GLY A 75 -6.39 -11.52 -0.36
CA GLY A 75 -5.20 -11.49 0.52
C GLY A 75 -4.29 -10.29 0.28
N ILE A 76 -3.92 -10.01 -0.98
CA ILE A 76 -3.07 -8.87 -1.35
C ILE A 76 -3.76 -7.52 -1.04
N THR A 77 -5.07 -7.42 -1.33
CA THR A 77 -5.86 -6.21 -1.04
C THR A 77 -5.87 -5.90 0.45
N PHE A 78 -5.94 -6.92 1.32
CA PHE A 78 -5.88 -6.73 2.76
C PHE A 78 -4.49 -6.31 3.24
N THR A 79 -3.42 -6.89 2.68
CA THR A 79 -2.05 -6.43 2.97
C THR A 79 -1.87 -4.96 2.56
N LYS A 80 -2.53 -4.51 1.48
CA LYS A 80 -2.52 -3.10 1.03
C LYS A 80 -3.25 -2.17 2.01
N ILE A 81 -4.40 -2.58 2.56
CA ILE A 81 -5.19 -1.77 3.50
C ILE A 81 -4.43 -1.50 4.82
N ASN A 82 -3.47 -2.34 5.18
CA ASN A 82 -2.58 -2.10 6.34
C ASN A 82 -1.81 -0.77 6.25
N CYS A 83 -1.71 -0.15 5.07
CA CYS A 83 -1.15 1.19 4.94
C CYS A 83 -1.87 2.26 5.79
N TRP A 84 -3.15 2.05 6.16
CA TRP A 84 -3.88 2.91 7.08
C TRP A 84 -3.47 2.76 8.55
N LEU A 85 -2.76 1.70 8.92
CA LEU A 85 -2.26 1.51 10.30
C LEU A 85 -0.97 2.30 10.59
N LEU A 86 -0.43 3.02 9.60
CA LEU A 86 0.80 3.81 9.74
C LEU A 86 0.57 5.16 10.44
N GLU A 87 -0.11 5.15 11.59
CA GLU A 87 -0.63 6.33 12.32
C GLU A 87 0.45 7.32 12.80
N LYS A 88 1.74 6.94 12.72
CA LYS A 88 2.85 7.86 12.94
C LYS A 88 3.04 8.89 11.82
N TYR A 89 2.44 8.66 10.64
CA TYR A 89 2.43 9.61 9.53
C TYR A 89 1.08 10.32 9.47
N SER A 90 1.10 11.65 9.31
CA SER A 90 -0.12 12.46 9.24
C SER A 90 -0.81 12.41 7.87
N LYS A 91 -0.07 12.05 6.81
CA LYS A 91 -0.55 11.90 5.43
C LYS A 91 0.45 11.06 4.65
N CYS A 92 -0.07 10.20 3.77
CA CYS A 92 0.73 9.35 2.91
C CYS A 92 0.22 9.44 1.46
N VAL A 93 1.14 9.23 0.52
CA VAL A 93 0.82 8.88 -0.86
C VAL A 93 1.17 7.41 -1.05
N PHE A 94 0.18 6.61 -1.43
CA PHE A 94 0.40 5.23 -1.82
C PHE A 94 0.75 5.18 -3.31
N LEU A 95 1.74 4.38 -3.66
CA LEU A 95 2.08 4.02 -5.04
C LEU A 95 2.23 2.50 -5.10
N ASP A 96 1.57 1.82 -6.04
CA ASP A 96 1.83 0.41 -6.31
C ASP A 96 3.28 0.23 -6.82
N SER A 97 3.87 -0.93 -6.54
CA SER A 97 5.27 -1.23 -6.86
C SER A 97 5.58 -1.29 -8.37
N ASP A 98 4.55 -1.29 -9.22
CA ASP A 98 4.67 -1.22 -10.68
C ASP A 98 4.60 0.23 -11.23
N CYS A 99 4.53 1.23 -10.35
CA CYS A 99 4.63 2.64 -10.73
C CYS A 99 6.06 3.07 -11.03
N PHE A 100 6.21 4.13 -11.85
CA PHE A 100 7.50 4.79 -12.10
C PHE A 100 7.35 6.31 -12.05
N VAL A 101 8.15 7.00 -11.24
CA VAL A 101 8.04 8.44 -11.02
C VAL A 101 8.97 9.21 -11.98
N LEU A 102 8.37 10.00 -12.87
CA LEU A 102 9.10 10.76 -13.91
C LEU A 102 9.48 12.18 -13.48
N ARG A 103 8.75 12.77 -12.54
CA ARG A 103 8.92 14.14 -12.04
C ARG A 103 8.60 14.19 -10.55
N GLN A 104 8.99 15.25 -9.87
CA GLN A 104 8.63 15.44 -8.46
C GLN A 104 7.10 15.47 -8.30
N ILE A 105 6.60 14.71 -7.32
CA ILE A 105 5.17 14.52 -7.03
C ILE A 105 4.81 14.93 -5.58
N ASP A 106 5.65 15.74 -4.94
CA ASP A 106 5.45 16.16 -3.55
C ASP A 106 4.22 17.07 -3.37
N ASP A 107 3.72 17.66 -4.46
CA ASP A 107 2.46 18.43 -4.52
C ASP A 107 1.23 17.55 -4.24
N LEU A 108 1.32 16.23 -4.44
CA LEU A 108 0.25 15.30 -4.04
C LEU A 108 -0.05 15.38 -2.54
N PHE A 109 0.93 15.75 -1.70
CA PHE A 109 0.71 15.93 -0.27
C PHE A 109 -0.14 17.15 0.08
N GLU A 110 -0.47 18.02 -0.88
CA GLU A 110 -1.41 19.12 -0.70
C GLU A 110 -2.88 18.65 -0.79
N ARG A 111 -3.13 17.47 -1.38
CA ARG A 111 -4.47 16.90 -1.57
C ARG A 111 -5.04 16.33 -0.27
N GLU A 112 -6.36 16.22 -0.20
CA GLU A 112 -7.07 15.62 0.95
C GLU A 112 -7.28 14.11 0.76
N GLU A 113 -7.58 13.40 1.85
CA GLU A 113 -8.11 12.05 1.75
C GLU A 113 -9.60 12.12 1.35
N PHE A 114 -10.11 11.33 0.41
CA PHE A 114 -9.41 10.40 -0.50
C PHE A 114 -9.20 11.07 -1.87
N SER A 115 -7.97 11.08 -2.39
CA SER A 115 -7.67 11.60 -3.72
C SER A 115 -6.94 10.57 -4.58
N ALA A 116 -7.43 10.30 -5.78
CA ALA A 116 -6.84 9.37 -6.74
C ALA A 116 -7.14 9.81 -8.17
N ALA A 117 -6.44 9.24 -9.16
CA ALA A 117 -6.75 9.45 -10.56
C ALA A 117 -7.96 8.59 -10.98
N HIS A 118 -8.70 9.03 -12.01
CA HIS A 118 -9.74 8.20 -12.60
C HIS A 118 -9.13 6.93 -13.21
N ASP A 119 -9.89 5.84 -13.21
CA ASP A 119 -9.52 4.64 -13.94
C ASP A 119 -9.66 4.86 -15.46
N ALA A 120 -8.84 4.16 -16.25
CA ALA A 120 -8.87 4.29 -17.70
C ALA A 120 -10.02 3.51 -18.36
N GLY A 121 -10.47 2.40 -17.72
CA GLY A 121 -11.57 1.57 -18.21
C GLY A 121 -12.93 2.15 -17.82
N TRP A 122 -13.12 2.44 -16.53
CA TRP A 122 -14.37 2.99 -16.00
C TRP A 122 -14.10 4.32 -15.26
N PRO A 123 -14.32 5.49 -15.90
CA PRO A 123 -13.86 6.78 -15.36
C PRO A 123 -14.61 7.27 -14.12
N ASP A 124 -15.76 6.66 -13.77
CA ASP A 124 -16.46 6.92 -12.51
C ASP A 124 -15.80 6.16 -11.32
N CYS A 125 -14.90 5.23 -11.61
CA CYS A 125 -14.02 4.59 -10.64
C CYS A 125 -12.66 5.29 -10.64
N PHE A 126 -11.94 5.15 -9.53
CA PHE A 126 -10.55 5.58 -9.44
C PHE A 126 -9.60 4.39 -9.62
N ASN A 127 -8.41 4.67 -10.15
CA ASN A 127 -7.33 3.70 -10.14
C ASN A 127 -6.67 3.70 -8.76
N SER A 128 -6.58 2.53 -8.13
CA SER A 128 -5.99 2.40 -6.78
C SER A 128 -4.45 2.30 -6.77
N GLY A 129 -3.82 2.44 -7.94
CA GLY A 129 -2.37 2.40 -8.09
C GLY A 129 -1.66 3.60 -7.48
N VAL A 130 -2.31 4.77 -7.47
CA VAL A 130 -1.79 5.96 -6.81
C VAL A 130 -2.92 6.70 -6.09
N PHE A 131 -2.79 6.90 -4.78
CA PHE A 131 -3.77 7.65 -4.01
C PHE A 131 -3.16 8.36 -2.80
N VAL A 132 -3.83 9.44 -2.38
CA VAL A 132 -3.50 10.22 -1.18
C VAL A 132 -4.49 9.86 -0.08
N TYR A 133 -3.96 9.57 1.11
CA TYR A 133 -4.74 9.13 2.25
C TYR A 133 -4.14 9.62 3.57
N ARG A 134 -4.91 9.49 4.65
CA ARG A 134 -4.53 9.78 6.04
C ARG A 134 -4.58 8.47 6.83
N PRO A 135 -3.45 7.95 7.31
CA PRO A 135 -3.45 6.80 8.21
C PRO A 135 -4.40 7.02 9.40
N SER A 136 -5.23 6.02 9.67
CA SER A 136 -6.27 6.05 10.70
C SER A 136 -6.73 4.62 10.97
N LYS A 137 -6.58 4.16 12.21
CA LYS A 137 -7.10 2.84 12.63
C LYS A 137 -8.62 2.75 12.47
N GLU A 138 -9.34 3.86 12.65
CA GLU A 138 -10.79 3.91 12.44
C GLU A 138 -11.14 3.65 10.97
N THR A 139 -10.42 4.27 10.03
CA THR A 139 -10.61 4.05 8.59
C THR A 139 -10.25 2.61 8.20
N PHE A 140 -9.15 2.08 8.74
CA PHE A 140 -8.78 0.66 8.57
C PHE A 140 -9.94 -0.27 8.98
N ILE A 141 -10.47 -0.13 10.20
CA ILE A 141 -11.58 -0.98 10.68
C ILE A 141 -12.80 -0.86 9.77
N LYS A 142 -13.16 0.35 9.33
CA LYS A 142 -14.29 0.55 8.39
C LYS A 142 -14.07 -0.17 7.06
N LEU A 143 -12.86 -0.10 6.50
CA LEU A 143 -12.51 -0.80 5.27
C LEU A 143 -12.56 -2.33 5.44
N MET A 144 -12.05 -2.85 6.57
CA MET A 144 -12.09 -4.28 6.88
C MET A 144 -13.52 -4.78 7.07
N LEU A 145 -14.35 -4.02 7.79
CA LEU A 145 -15.77 -4.32 7.97
C LEU A 145 -16.49 -4.36 6.62
N PHE A 146 -16.32 -3.32 5.79
CA PHE A 146 -16.91 -3.27 4.45
C PHE A 146 -16.49 -4.47 3.60
N ALA A 147 -15.20 -4.82 3.62
CA ALA A 147 -14.70 -5.96 2.85
C ALA A 147 -15.27 -7.31 3.32
N SER A 148 -15.67 -7.41 4.59
CA SER A 148 -16.30 -8.61 5.16
C SER A 148 -17.80 -8.73 4.84
N GLU A 149 -18.44 -7.68 4.28
CA GLU A 149 -19.85 -7.71 3.94
C GLU A 149 -20.11 -8.65 2.75
N LYS A 150 -21.21 -9.42 2.81
CA LYS A 150 -21.56 -10.39 1.76
C LYS A 150 -21.94 -9.74 0.42
N ASN A 151 -22.41 -8.50 0.45
CA ASN A 151 -22.93 -7.78 -0.73
C ASN A 151 -21.98 -6.69 -1.24
N ALA A 152 -20.77 -6.59 -0.71
CA ALA A 152 -19.78 -5.65 -1.24
C ALA A 152 -19.40 -6.07 -2.68
N SER A 153 -19.50 -5.12 -3.61
CA SER A 153 -19.04 -5.25 -4.99
C SER A 153 -17.55 -4.94 -5.06
N PHE A 154 -16.78 -5.80 -5.73
CA PHE A 154 -15.33 -5.63 -5.96
C PHE A 154 -14.98 -5.63 -7.45
N ASP A 155 -16.01 -5.61 -8.30
CA ASP A 155 -15.94 -5.54 -9.77
C ASP A 155 -15.89 -4.08 -10.24
#